data_AF-A0A3D4EGH4-F1
#
_entry.id   AF-A0A3D4EGH4-F1
#
_cell.length_a   1.000
_cell.length_b   1.000
_cell.length_c   1.000
_cell.angle_alpha   90.00
_cell.angle_beta   90.00
_cell.angle_gamma   90.00
#
_symmetry.space_group_name_H-M   'P 1'
#
loop_
_entity.id
_entity.type
_entity.pdbx_description
1 polymer ?
#
loop_
_entity_poly.entity_id
_entity_poly.type
_entity_poly.pdbx_seq_one_letter_code
_entity_poly.pdbx_strand_id
1 'polypeptide(L)' 'LVGEVKELKYVKDVVVKEADALIAASGIEMKYLVGTMIEIPRAALTADEIATEAEFFSFGTN' A
#
# COMPACT_ATOMS: atom_id res chain seq x y z
N LEU A 1 3.39 0.15 9.85
CA LEU A 1 4.82 0.09 9.52
C LEU A 1 5.05 -1.21 8.77
N VAL A 2 5.57 -1.15 7.54
CA VAL A 2 5.80 -2.33 6.70
C VAL A 2 7.27 -2.71 6.79
N GLY A 3 7.54 -3.99 7.03
CA GLY A 3 8.86 -4.62 6.95
C GLY A 3 8.90 -5.83 6.00
N GLU A 4 7.75 -6.33 5.55
CA GLU A 4 7.61 -7.46 4.62
C GLU A 4 6.45 -7.26 3.64
N VAL A 5 6.57 -7.81 2.42
CA VAL A 5 5.54 -7.75 1.39
C VAL A 5 4.18 -8.28 1.85
N LYS A 6 4.14 -9.30 2.71
CA LYS A 6 2.89 -9.88 3.22
C LYS A 6 2.10 -8.89 4.09
N GLU A 7 2.79 -8.04 4.85
CA GLU A 7 2.16 -7.03 5.71
C GLU A 7 1.49 -5.95 4.85
N LEU A 8 2.18 -5.49 3.80
CA LEU A 8 1.61 -4.55 2.84
C LEU A 8 0.41 -5.17 2.11
N LYS A 9 0.56 -6.39 1.60
CA LYS A 9 -0.51 -7.10 0.88
C LYS A 9 -1.78 -7.21 1.71
N TYR A 10 -1.65 -7.65 2.96
CA TYR A 10 -2.79 -7.79 3.87
C TYR A 10 -3.56 -6.48 4.05
N VAL A 11 -2.85 -5.37 4.31
CA VAL A 11 -3.50 -4.06 4.51
C VAL A 11 -4.06 -3.52 3.21
N LYS A 12 -3.35 -3.68 2.09
CA LYS A 12 -3.81 -3.28 0.75
C LYS A 12 -5.12 -3.98 0.39
N ASP A 13 -5.23 -5.29 0.61
CA ASP A 13 -6.45 -6.05 0.32
C ASP A 13 -7.66 -5.52 1.10
N VAL A 14 -7.46 -5.17 2.38
CA VAL A 14 -8.51 -4.57 3.22
C VAL A 14 -8.92 -3.18 2.71
N VAL A 15 -7.95 -2.33 2.37
CA VAL A 15 -8.19 -0.97 1.89
C VAL A 15 -8.89 -0.98 0.54
N VAL A 16 -8.39 -1.78 -0.41
CA VAL A 16 -8.95 -1.86 -1.77
C VAL A 16 -10.39 -2.35 -1.73
N LYS A 17 -10.68 -3.41 -0.96
CA LYS A 17 -12.03 -3.94 -0.81
C LYS A 17 -13.04 -2.87 -0.36
N GLU A 18 -12.67 -2.08 0.64
CA GLU A 18 -13.57 -1.08 1.21
C GLU A 18 -13.65 0.20 0.38
N ALA A 19 -12.53 0.62 -0.21
CA ALA A 19 -12.52 1.75 -1.15
C ALA A 19 -13.38 1.45 -2.38
N ASP A 20 -13.24 0.28 -2.99
CA ASP A 20 -14.00 -0.12 -4.17
C ASP A 20 -15.50 -0.21 -3.86
N ALA A 21 -15.88 -0.74 -2.70
CA ALA A 21 -17.26 -0.80 -2.25
C ALA A 21 -17.88 0.61 -2.09
N LEU A 22 -17.14 1.55 -1.51
CA LEU A 22 -17.59 2.94 -1.33
C LEU A 22 -17.68 3.68 -2.67
N ILE A 23 -16.68 3.51 -3.54
CA ILE A 23 -16.66 4.13 -4.88
C ILE A 23 -17.88 3.64 -5.67
N ALA A 24 -18.14 2.33 -5.69
CA ALA A 24 -19.31 1.76 -6.34
C ALA A 24 -20.63 2.28 -5.76
N ALA A 25 -20.75 2.38 -4.43
CA ALA A 25 -21.95 2.88 -3.77
C ALA A 25 -22.19 4.39 -4.00
N SER A 26 -21.11 5.17 -4.17
CA SER A 26 -21.20 6.61 -4.40
C SER A 26 -21.63 6.99 -5.82
N GLY A 27 -21.45 6.09 -6.79
CA GLY A 27 -21.68 6.37 -8.21
C GLY A 27 -20.69 7.37 -8.83
N ILE A 28 -19.60 7.70 -8.12
CA ILE A 28 -18.56 8.62 -8.57
C ILE A 28 -17.37 7.80 -9.09
N GLU A 29 -16.80 8.19 -10.23
CA GLU A 29 -15.53 7.64 -10.68
C GLU A 29 -14.37 8.31 -9.92
N MET A 30 -13.67 7.53 -9.08
CA MET A 30 -12.51 7.99 -8.33
C MET A 30 -11.34 7.03 -8.53
N LYS A 31 -10.16 7.58 -8.80
CA LYS A 31 -8.91 6.82 -8.87
C LYS A 31 -8.08 7.10 -7.63
N TYR A 32 -7.46 6.07 -7.08
CA TYR A 32 -6.58 6.15 -5.92
C TYR A 32 -5.38 5.22 -6.12
N LEU A 33 -4.33 5.44 -5.35
CA LEU A 33 -3.14 4.59 -5.32
C LEU A 33 -2.90 4.13 -3.89
N VAL A 34 -2.43 2.90 -3.72
CA VAL A 34 -2.00 2.33 -2.45
C VAL A 34 -0.49 2.11 -2.49
N GLY A 35 0.21 2.80 -1.61
CA GLY A 35 1.67 2.70 -1.44
C GLY A 35 2.03 2.46 0.01
N THR A 36 3.33 2.45 0.29
CA THR A 36 3.84 2.27 1.65
C THR A 36 4.92 3.27 2.00
N MET A 37 5.04 3.54 3.30
CA MET A 37 6.23 4.19 3.83
C MET A 37 7.38 3.18 3.93
N ILE A 38 8.59 3.61 3.55
CA ILE A 38 9.85 2.91 3.74
C ILE A 38 10.58 3.59 4.89
N GLU A 39 10.38 3.06 6.09
CA GLU A 39 10.91 3.60 7.35
C GLU A 39 11.51 2.51 8.26
N ILE A 40 11.42 1.24 7.83
CA ILE A 40 12.04 0.10 8.49
C ILE A 40 13.22 -0.37 7.63
N PRO A 41 14.43 -0.57 8.18
CA PRO A 41 15.59 -1.01 7.39
C PRO A 41 15.33 -2.27 6.57
N ARG A 42 14.57 -3.23 7.11
CA ARG A 42 14.16 -4.44 6.36
C ARG A 42 13.38 -4.11 5.10
N ALA A 43 12.45 -3.15 5.16
CA ALA A 43 11.68 -2.74 3.99
C ALA A 43 12.55 -2.13 2.89
N ALA A 44 13.62 -1.42 3.26
CA ALA A 44 14.59 -0.93 2.27
C ALA A 44 15.41 -2.08 1.67
N LEU A 45 15.78 -3.10 2.47
CA LEU A 45 16.54 -4.27 1.99
C LEU A 45 15.73 -5.19 1.08
N THR A 46 14.41 -5.29 1.27
CA THR A 46 13.49 -6.13 0.48
C THR A 46 12.54 -5.27 -0.37
N ALA A 47 12.99 -4.09 -0.80
CA ALA A 47 12.16 -3.11 -1.48
C ALA A 47 11.65 -3.59 -2.85
N ASP A 48 12.41 -4.47 -3.51
CA ASP A 48 12.05 -5.14 -4.75
C ASP A 48 10.81 -6.03 -4.58
N GLU A 49 10.72 -6.79 -3.49
CA GLU A 49 9.55 -7.58 -3.17
C GLU A 49 8.35 -6.67 -2.82
N ILE A 50 8.58 -5.63 -2.02
CA ILE A 50 7.51 -4.69 -1.62
C ILE A 50 6.96 -3.93 -2.83
N ALA A 51 7.79 -3.60 -3.81
CA ALA A 51 7.39 -2.91 -5.05
C ALA A 51 6.40 -3.71 -5.89
N THR A 52 6.30 -5.04 -5.70
CA THR A 52 5.29 -5.85 -6.40
C THR A 52 3.86 -5.56 -5.94
N GLU A 53 3.70 -5.00 -4.74
CA GLU A 53 2.39 -4.68 -4.16
C GLU A 53 2.16 -3.17 -3.98
N ALA A 54 3.22 -2.36 -3.86
CA ALA A 54 3.11 -0.91 -3.68
C ALA A 54 3.09 -0.14 -5.01
N GLU A 55 2.21 0.84 -5.14
CA GLU A 55 2.16 1.74 -6.30
C GLU A 55 3.06 2.97 -6.15
N PHE A 56 3.49 3.28 -4.92
CA PHE A 56 4.48 4.32 -4.63
C PHE A 56 5.19 4.05 -3.29
N PHE A 57 6.37 4.66 -3.13
CA PHE A 57 7.11 4.69 -1.86
C PHE A 57 7.17 6.10 -1.29
N SER A 58 7.07 6.19 0.03
CA SER A 58 7.35 7.40 0.81
C SER A 58 8.46 7.11 1.81
N PHE A 59 9.57 7.85 1.80
CA PHE A 59 10.69 7.56 2.70
C PHE A 59 10.48 8.27 4.04
N GLY A 60 10.27 7.49 5.11
CA GLY A 60 10.22 7.99 6.47
C GLY A 60 11.61 7.97 7.07
N THR A 61 12.30 9.11 7.06
CA THR A 61 13.70 9.24 7.52
C THR A 61 13.83 9.67 8.99
N ASN A 62 12.70 9.81 9.69
CA ASN A 62 12.64 10.25 11.09
C ASN A 62 13.00 9.15 12.08
#